data_AF-A0A937P3C9-F1
#
_entry.id   AF-A0A937P3C9-F1
#
_cell.length_a   1.000
_cell.length_b   1.000
_cell.length_c   1.000
_cell.angle_alpha   90.00
_cell.angle_beta   90.00
_cell.angle_gamma   90.00
#
_symmetry.space_group_name_H-M   'P 1'
#
loop_
_entity.id
_entity.type
_entity.pdbx_description
1 polymer ?
#
loop_
_entity_poly.entity_id
_entity_poly.type
_entity_poly.pdbx_seq_one_letter_code
_entity_poly.pdbx_strand_id
1 'polypeptide(L)'
;MIEPKTIEFFKGLYWDYHISDEEIVTILETGECKGFTRKNLLGRVLKSRRWYEILEILPHGLLEEALSDDVLKTIFPKSLADKYYYVRELFYS
;
A
#
# COMPACT_ATOMS: atom_id res chain seq x y z
N MET A 1 -2.96 12.78 9.71
CA MET A 1 -2.89 11.87 10.87
C MET A 1 -3.32 10.51 10.39
N ILE A 2 -2.46 9.49 10.53
CA ILE A 2 -2.76 8.12 10.10
C ILE A 2 -3.73 7.49 11.09
N GLU A 3 -4.78 6.83 10.60
CA GLU A 3 -5.77 6.20 11.46
C GLU A 3 -5.22 4.89 12.06
N PRO A 4 -5.52 4.56 13.34
CA PRO A 4 -5.04 3.33 13.97
C PRO A 4 -5.39 2.05 13.19
N LYS A 5 -6.56 2.03 12.54
CA LYS A 5 -6.98 0.91 11.67
C LYS A 5 -6.03 0.66 10.50
N THR A 6 -5.40 1.71 9.97
CA THR A 6 -4.43 1.60 8.87
C THR A 6 -3.14 0.95 9.37
N ILE A 7 -2.69 1.28 10.59
CA ILE A 7 -1.50 0.69 11.21
C ILE A 7 -1.74 -0.81 11.46
N GLU A 8 -2.86 -1.17 12.10
CA GLU A 8 -3.23 -2.57 12.37
C GLU A 8 -3.35 -3.40 11.08
N PHE A 9 -3.87 -2.80 10.02
CA PHE A 9 -3.94 -3.46 8.72
C PHE A 9 -2.55 -3.78 8.14
N PHE A 10 -1.61 -2.83 8.18
CA PHE A 10 -0.24 -3.08 7.71
C PHE A 10 0.49 -4.08 8.60
N LYS A 11 0.30 -4.01 9.92
CA LYS A 11 0.83 -5.01 10.86
C LYS A 11 0.37 -6.42 10.51
N GLY A 12 -0.91 -6.60 10.19
CA GLY A 12 -1.46 -7.86 9.73
C GLY A 12 -0.94 -8.33 8.37
N LEU A 13 -0.40 -7.44 7.53
CA LEU A 13 0.23 -7.80 6.25
C LEU A 13 1.69 -8.22 6.39
N TYR A 14 2.38 -7.71 7.41
CA TYR A 14 3.82 -7.86 7.65
C TYR A 14 4.14 -8.60 8.94
N TRP A 15 3.21 -9.42 9.43
CA TRP A 15 3.37 -10.21 10.64
C TRP A 15 4.63 -11.09 10.63
N ASP A 16 5.10 -11.49 9.45
CA ASP A 16 6.28 -12.30 9.18
C ASP A 16 7.60 -11.51 9.13
N TYR A 17 7.56 -10.18 9.06
CA TYR A 17 8.73 -9.31 8.91
C TYR A 17 9.19 -8.63 10.22
N HIS A 18 8.54 -8.93 11.35
CA HIS A 18 8.84 -8.30 12.66
C HIS A 18 8.88 -6.76 12.62
N ILE A 19 8.05 -6.13 11.78
CA ILE A 19 7.96 -4.67 11.70
C ILE A 19 7.15 -4.13 12.88
N SER A 20 7.65 -3.09 13.55
CA SER A 20 6.94 -2.44 14.66
C SER A 20 5.92 -1.41 14.18
N ASP A 21 4.98 -1.04 15.05
CA ASP A 21 3.96 -0.03 14.73
C ASP A 21 4.62 1.33 14.45
N GLU A 22 5.67 1.69 15.18
CA GLU A 22 6.45 2.92 14.98
C GLU A 22 7.16 2.92 13.62
N GLU A 23 7.65 1.77 13.17
CA GLU A 23 8.28 1.64 11.85
C GLU A 23 7.24 1.83 10.75
N ILE A 24 6.06 1.22 10.87
CA ILE A 24 4.94 1.43 9.92
C ILE A 24 4.59 2.92 9.87
N VAL A 25 4.40 3.57 11.01
CA VAL A 25 4.09 5.01 11.08
C VAL A 25 5.19 5.83 10.43
N THR A 26 6.45 5.55 10.75
CA THR A 26 7.61 6.25 10.18
C THR A 26 7.61 6.15 8.66
N ILE A 27 7.32 4.97 8.10
CA ILE A 27 7.27 4.78 6.65
C ILE A 27 6.08 5.52 6.02
N LEU A 28 4.91 5.48 6.66
CA LEU A 28 3.73 6.19 6.17
C LEU A 28 3.93 7.70 6.20
N GLU A 29 4.65 8.25 7.18
CA GLU A 29 4.90 9.68 7.30
C GLU A 29 6.09 10.16 6.47
N THR A 30 7.23 9.48 6.55
CA THR A 30 8.51 9.93 5.97
C THR A 30 8.86 9.25 4.65
N GLY A 31 8.25 8.11 4.34
CA GLY A 31 8.43 7.36 3.10
C GLY A 31 9.34 6.15 3.24
N GLU A 32 10.17 6.06 4.27
CA GLU A 32 11.08 4.93 4.49
C GLU A 32 11.47 4.74 5.96
N CYS A 33 11.83 3.51 6.32
CA CYS A 33 12.43 3.18 7.60
C CYS A 33 13.30 1.92 7.42
N LYS A 34 14.58 1.98 7.81
CA LYS A 34 15.52 0.85 7.76
C LYS A 34 15.56 0.12 6.41
N GLY A 35 15.45 0.86 5.31
CA GLY A 35 15.43 0.31 3.94
C GLY A 35 14.08 -0.26 3.49
N PHE A 36 13.07 -0.28 4.36
CA PHE A 36 11.70 -0.59 3.98
C PHE A 36 10.98 0.70 3.55
N THR A 37 10.49 0.73 2.31
CA THR A 37 9.88 1.94 1.73
C THR A 37 8.36 1.87 1.72
N ARG A 38 7.70 3.03 1.62
CA ARG A 38 6.25 3.11 1.48
C ARG A 38 5.76 2.39 0.22
N LYS A 39 6.54 2.45 -0.86
CA LYS A 39 6.31 1.63 -2.05
C LYS A 39 6.25 0.13 -1.73
N ASN A 40 7.12 -0.38 -0.87
CA ASN A 40 7.06 -1.79 -0.47
C ASN A 40 5.76 -2.09 0.27
N LEU A 41 5.35 -1.23 1.22
CA LEU A 41 4.06 -1.34 1.94
C LEU A 41 2.88 -1.39 0.97
N LEU A 42 2.76 -0.36 0.12
CA LEU A 42 1.63 -0.20 -0.80
C LEU A 42 1.60 -1.32 -1.86
N GLY A 43 2.76 -1.71 -2.39
CA GLY A 43 2.83 -2.84 -3.33
C GLY A 43 2.34 -4.15 -2.71
N ARG A 44 2.64 -4.42 -1.43
CA ARG A 44 2.15 -5.65 -0.76
C ARG A 44 0.65 -5.60 -0.51
N VAL A 45 0.10 -4.45 -0.14
CA VAL A 45 -1.36 -4.25 -0.02
C VAL A 45 -2.07 -4.70 -1.28
N LEU A 46 -1.64 -4.17 -2.44
CA LEU A 46 -2.26 -4.49 -3.73
C LEU A 46 -2.12 -5.97 -4.12
N LYS A 47 -1.11 -6.67 -3.60
CA LYS A 47 -0.91 -8.11 -3.83
C LYS A 47 -1.68 -9.01 -2.88
N SER A 48 -1.98 -8.53 -1.67
CA SER A 48 -2.42 -9.39 -0.56
C SER A 48 -3.88 -9.21 -0.16
N ARG A 49 -4.57 -8.17 -0.66
CA ARG A 49 -5.93 -7.81 -0.21
C ARG A 49 -6.87 -7.59 -1.38
N ARG A 50 -8.17 -7.76 -1.12
CA ARG A 50 -9.21 -7.49 -2.12
C ARG A 50 -9.41 -5.99 -2.24
N TRP A 51 -9.79 -5.53 -3.43
CA TRP A 51 -9.93 -4.10 -3.73
C TRP A 51 -10.83 -3.33 -2.75
N TYR A 52 -11.95 -3.92 -2.32
CA TYR A 52 -12.84 -3.26 -1.37
C TYR A 52 -12.22 -3.06 0.03
N GLU A 53 -11.37 -4.00 0.49
CA GLU A 53 -10.66 -3.89 1.78
C GLU A 53 -9.62 -2.75 1.71
N ILE A 54 -9.00 -2.60 0.54
CA ILE A 54 -8.04 -1.53 0.26
C ILE A 54 -8.74 -0.17 0.32
N LEU A 55 -9.89 -0.03 -0.33
CA LEU A 55 -10.69 1.20 -0.34
C LEU A 55 -11.18 1.63 1.05
N GLU A 56 -11.51 0.68 1.92
CA GLU A 56 -12.02 0.97 3.27
C GLU A 56 -10.93 1.47 4.25
N ILE A 57 -9.69 1.04 4.00
CA ILE A 57 -8.58 1.18 4.95
C ILE A 57 -7.59 2.26 4.53
N LEU A 58 -7.31 2.40 3.23
CA LEU A 58 -6.35 3.39 2.75
C LEU A 58 -7.01 4.75 2.56
N PRO A 59 -6.47 5.81 3.20
CA PRO A 59 -6.89 7.16 2.91
C PRO A 59 -6.56 7.53 1.46
N HIS A 60 -7.32 8.46 0.90
CA HIS A 60 -7.23 8.86 -0.51
C HIS A 60 -5.79 9.11 -1.00
N GLY A 61 -4.96 9.84 -0.24
CA GLY A 61 -3.58 10.12 -0.65
C GLY A 61 -2.69 8.87 -0.74
N LEU A 62 -2.89 7.88 0.13
CA LEU A 62 -2.15 6.61 0.05
C LEU A 62 -2.70 5.70 -1.06
N LEU A 63 -4.00 5.80 -1.36
CA LEU A 63 -4.62 5.07 -2.46
C LEU A 63 -4.09 5.58 -3.82
N GLU A 64 -4.00 6.89 -3.97
CA GLU A 64 -3.42 7.55 -5.14
C GLU A 64 -1.94 7.16 -5.31
N GLU A 65 -1.17 7.19 -4.23
CA GLU A 65 0.23 6.74 -4.25
C GLU A 65 0.35 5.25 -4.61
N ALA A 66 -0.53 4.39 -4.08
CA ALA A 66 -0.53 2.95 -4.36
C ALA A 66 -0.79 2.66 -5.85
N LEU A 67 -1.60 3.49 -6.50
CA LEU A 67 -1.91 3.37 -7.93
C LEU A 67 -0.91 4.12 -8.82
N SER A 68 0.12 4.74 -8.25
CA SER A 68 1.17 5.38 -9.02
C SER A 68 1.98 4.37 -9.84
N ASP A 69 2.57 4.85 -10.93
CA ASP A 69 3.48 4.05 -11.75
C ASP A 69 4.63 3.42 -10.95
N ASP A 70 5.16 4.14 -9.95
CA ASP A 70 6.28 3.67 -9.15
C ASP A 70 5.92 2.41 -8.35
N VAL A 71 4.68 2.32 -7.85
CA VAL A 71 4.19 1.14 -7.14
C VAL A 71 3.74 0.05 -8.13
N LEU A 72 2.92 0.39 -9.13
CA LEU A 72 2.32 -0.59 -10.04
C LEU A 72 3.36 -1.35 -10.87
N LYS A 73 4.48 -0.71 -11.24
CA LYS A 73 5.61 -1.38 -11.92
C LYS A 73 6.27 -2.48 -11.10
N THR A 74 6.10 -2.49 -9.77
CA THR A 74 6.64 -3.53 -8.89
C THR A 74 5.71 -4.72 -8.69
N ILE A 75 4.49 -4.66 -9.22
CA ILE A 75 3.48 -5.70 -9.01
C ILE A 75 3.71 -6.85 -9.98
N PHE A 76 3.85 -8.04 -9.42
CA PHE A 76 3.86 -9.31 -10.14
C PHE A 76 2.70 -10.19 -9.63
N PRO A 77 1.98 -10.91 -10.52
CA PRO A 77 2.16 -10.97 -11.97
C PRO A 77 1.67 -9.71 -12.71
N LYS A 78 2.15 -9.51 -13.95
CA LYS A 78 1.76 -8.36 -14.79
C LYS A 78 0.23 -8.23 -14.95
N SER A 79 -0.48 -9.35 -15.06
CA SER A 79 -1.94 -9.37 -15.15
C SER A 79 -2.64 -8.76 -13.93
N LEU A 80 -2.00 -8.78 -12.75
CA LEU A 80 -2.50 -8.08 -11.58
C LEU A 80 -2.21 -6.58 -11.67
N ALA A 81 -1.01 -6.20 -12.11
CA ALA A 81 -0.65 -4.80 -12.34
C ALA A 81 -1.61 -4.15 -13.35
N ASP A 82 -1.91 -4.82 -14.46
CA ASP A 82 -2.82 -4.32 -15.51
C ASP A 82 -4.23 -4.05 -14.97
N LYS A 83 -4.73 -4.86 -14.03
CA LYS A 83 -6.01 -4.60 -13.35
C LYS A 83 -5.96 -3.29 -12.55
N TYR A 84 -4.86 -3.03 -11.86
CA TYR A 84 -4.72 -1.79 -11.08
C TYR A 84 -4.46 -0.57 -11.97
N TYR A 85 -3.78 -0.72 -13.10
CA TYR A 85 -3.74 0.32 -14.12
C TYR A 85 -5.15 0.68 -14.58
N TYR A 86 -5.99 -0.31 -14.89
CA TYR A 86 -7.39 -0.05 -15.24
C TYR A 86 -8.17 0.65 -14.12
N VAL A 87 -8.01 0.21 -12.87
CA VAL A 87 -8.64 0.86 -11.71
C VAL A 87 -8.20 2.32 -11.57
N ARG A 88 -6.91 2.63 -11.77
CA ARG A 88 -6.42 4.02 -11.75
C ARG A 88 -7.15 4.88 -12.77
N GLU A 89 -7.24 4.43 -14.01
CA GLU A 89 -7.94 5.17 -15.07
C GLU A 89 -9.43 5.37 -14.73
N LEU A 90 -10.07 4.46 -13.97
CA LEU A 90 -11.47 4.65 -13.56
C LEU A 90 -11.66 5.68 -12.43
N PHE A 91 -10.70 5.80 -11.53
CA PHE A 91 -10.82 6.64 -10.32
C PHE A 91 -10.23 8.04 -10.51
N TYR A 92 -9.27 8.19 -11.41
CA TYR A 92 -8.44 9.38 -11.54
C TYR A 92 -8.34 9.92 -12.99
N SER A 93 -9.22 9.48 -13.90
CA SER A 93 -9.37 10.11 -15.23
C SER A 93 -10.04 11.48 -15.18
#